data_AF-A0A6C7EDX4-F1
#
_entry.id   AF-A0A6C7EDX4-F1
#
_cell.length_a   1.000
_cell.length_b   1.000
_cell.length_c   1.000
_cell.angle_alpha   90.00
_cell.angle_beta   90.00
_cell.angle_gamma   90.00
#
_symmetry.space_group_name_H-M   'P 1'
#
loop_
_entity.id
_entity.type
_entity.pdbx_description
1 polymer ?
#
loop_
_entity_poly.entity_id
_entity_poly.type
_entity_poly.pdbx_seq_one_letter_code
_entity_poly.pdbx_strand_id
1 'polypeptide(L)' 'MSAPTRRPIGSRIAWRHMGGHIWRYTLEPVDGGTKVTEEFDWRPSRAPFLLKLMKTPKQNAASIEKTLKRLRDVVS' A
#
# COMPACT_ATOMS: atom_id res chain seq x y z
N MET A 1 20.39 -17.74 27.38
CA MET A 1 19.94 -18.20 26.04
C MET A 1 18.68 -17.41 25.70
N SER A 2 18.74 -16.47 24.77
CA SER A 2 17.54 -15.73 24.33
C SER A 2 16.73 -16.60 23.36
N ALA A 3 15.43 -16.74 23.59
CA ALA A 3 14.52 -17.48 22.73
C ALA A 3 14.49 -16.86 21.31
N PRO A 4 14.32 -17.68 20.24
CA PRO A 4 14.20 -17.15 18.90
C PRO A 4 12.94 -16.29 18.80
N THR A 5 13.13 -14.99 18.56
CA THR A 5 12.03 -14.04 18.30
C THR A 5 11.26 -14.53 17.07
N ARG A 6 10.07 -15.09 17.28
CA ARG A 6 9.16 -15.44 16.18
C ARG A 6 8.81 -14.13 15.48
N ARG A 7 9.37 -13.90 14.28
CA ARG A 7 9.00 -12.72 13.48
C ARG A 7 7.49 -12.78 13.24
N PRO A 8 6.73 -11.77 13.65
CA PRO A 8 5.30 -11.79 13.44
C PRO A 8 5.02 -11.72 11.93
N ILE A 9 4.15 -12.61 11.44
CA ILE A 9 3.88 -12.77 10.02
C ILE A 9 2.98 -11.61 9.58
N GLY A 10 3.50 -10.73 8.73
CA GLY A 10 2.70 -9.65 8.15
C GLY A 10 1.59 -10.16 7.23
N SER A 11 0.53 -9.36 7.06
CA SER A 11 -0.58 -9.67 6.16
C SER A 11 -0.56 -8.75 4.94
N ARG A 12 -1.19 -9.20 3.86
CA ARG A 12 -1.23 -8.48 2.58
C ARG A 12 -2.62 -8.54 1.97
N ILE A 13 -3.15 -7.36 1.64
CA ILE A 13 -4.43 -7.19 0.96
C ILE A 13 -4.12 -6.54 -0.38
N ALA A 14 -4.47 -7.18 -1.48
CA ALA A 14 -4.25 -6.65 -2.81
C ALA A 14 -5.50 -6.80 -3.67
N TRP A 15 -5.74 -5.82 -4.53
CA TRP A 15 -6.84 -5.85 -5.50
C TRP A 15 -6.40 -5.25 -6.83
N ARG A 16 -7.14 -5.58 -7.89
CA ARG A 16 -6.83 -5.16 -9.26
C ARG A 16 -8.06 -4.53 -9.88
N HIS A 17 -7.91 -3.33 -10.45
CA HIS A 17 -8.98 -2.70 -11.21
C HIS A 17 -9.04 -3.25 -12.65
N MET A 18 -10.15 -2.96 -13.35
CA MET A 18 -10.38 -3.35 -14.75
C MET A 18 -9.24 -2.90 -15.69
N GLY A 19 -8.61 -1.75 -15.41
CA GLY A 19 -7.46 -1.24 -16.17
C GLY A 19 -6.16 -2.03 -15.99
N GLY A 20 -6.14 -3.00 -15.08
CA GLY A 20 -5.03 -3.93 -14.88
C GLY A 20 -4.01 -3.50 -13.83
N HIS A 21 -4.09 -2.27 -13.31
CA HIS A 21 -3.26 -1.80 -12.21
C HIS A 21 -3.70 -2.40 -10.86
N ILE A 22 -2.74 -2.55 -9.96
CA ILE A 22 -2.86 -3.23 -8.68
C ILE A 22 -2.66 -2.23 -7.56
N TRP A 23 -3.52 -2.32 -6.55
CA TRP A 23 -3.30 -1.66 -5.28
C TRP A 23 -3.03 -2.69 -4.20
N ARG A 24 -2.30 -2.29 -3.17
CA ARG A 24 -1.89 -3.19 -2.12
C ARG A 24 -1.65 -2.48 -0.80
N TYR A 25 -2.17 -3.09 0.26
CA TYR A 25 -1.70 -2.87 1.61
C TYR A 25 -0.80 -4.02 2.06
N THR A 26 0.36 -3.68 2.59
CA THR A 26 1.21 -4.59 3.37
C THR A 26 1.17 -4.13 4.82
N LEU A 27 0.81 -5.05 5.73
CA LEU A 27 0.63 -4.77 7.14
C LEU A 27 1.70 -5.56 7.90
N GLU A 28 2.66 -4.83 8.45
CA GLU A 28 3.76 -5.40 9.21
C GLU A 28 3.52 -5.11 10.70
N PRO A 29 3.32 -6.15 11.54
CA PRO A 29 3.25 -5.95 12.99
C PRO A 29 4.57 -5.36 13.50
N VAL A 30 4.46 -4.32 14.32
CA VAL A 30 5.57 -3.65 14.99
C VAL A 30 5.24 -3.52 16.48
N ASP A 31 6.24 -3.20 17.31
CA ASP A 31 5.96 -2.93 18.72
C ASP A 31 4.97 -1.77 18.86
N GLY A 32 3.92 -1.98 19.66
CA GLY A 32 2.86 -1.00 19.87
C GLY A 32 1.96 -0.69 18.66
N GLY A 33 2.00 -1.47 17.56
CA GLY A 33 1.08 -1.23 16.45
C GLY A 33 1.32 -2.00 15.15
N THR A 34 0.97 -1.37 14.03
CA THR A 34 1.13 -1.94 12.69
C THR A 34 1.70 -0.89 11.76
N LYS A 35 2.79 -1.22 11.08
CA LYS A 35 3.31 -0.45 9.96
C LYS A 35 2.49 -0.82 8.71
N VAL A 36 1.76 0.15 8.19
CA VAL A 36 0.98 0.01 6.96
C VAL A 36 1.77 0.63 5.81
N THR A 37 1.96 -0.14 4.73
CA THR A 37 2.48 0.35 3.45
C THR A 37 1.39 0.22 2.40
N GLU A 38 1.06 1.31 1.72
CA GLU A 38 0.16 1.31 0.57
C GLU A 38 0.99 1.46 -0.72
N GLU A 39 0.71 0.62 -1.72
CA GLU A 39 1.39 0.61 -3.00
C GLU A 39 0.38 0.68 -4.15
N PHE A 40 0.69 1.52 -5.14
CA PHE A 40 0.04 1.54 -6.45
C PHE A 40 1.00 1.03 -7.53
N ASP A 41 0.76 -0.19 -8.03
CA ASP A 41 1.53 -0.80 -9.11
C ASP A 41 0.74 -0.79 -10.42
N TRP A 42 1.16 0.07 -11.33
CA TRP A 42 0.54 0.26 -12.64
C TRP A 42 1.37 -0.29 -13.79
N ARG A 43 2.49 -0.97 -13.49
CA ARG A 43 3.30 -1.68 -14.50
C ARG A 43 2.48 -2.72 -15.30
N PRO A 44 1.56 -3.51 -14.68
CA PRO A 44 0.73 -4.47 -15.42
C PRO A 44 -0.54 -3.84 -16.04
N SER A 45 -0.63 -2.51 -16.08
CA SER A 45 -1.75 -1.81 -16.70
C SER A 45 -1.84 -2.12 -18.19
N ARG A 46 -3.07 -2.24 -18.70
CA ARG A 46 -3.32 -2.38 -20.15
C ARG A 46 -3.13 -1.07 -20.92
N ALA A 47 -3.05 0.06 -20.22
CA ALA A 47 -2.88 1.39 -20.81
C ALA A 47 -1.89 2.24 -19.99
N PRO A 48 -0.61 1.86 -19.89
CA PRO A 48 0.38 2.54 -19.05
C PRO A 48 0.68 3.96 -19.55
N PHE A 49 0.63 4.19 -20.87
CA PHE A 49 0.84 5.53 -21.45
C PHE A 49 -0.29 6.50 -21.07
N LEU A 50 -1.54 6.05 -21.08
CA LEU A 50 -2.69 6.87 -20.69
C LEU A 50 -2.60 7.28 -19.21
N LEU A 51 -2.21 6.35 -18.32
CA LEU A 51 -2.00 6.64 -16.89
C LEU A 51 -0.85 7.65 -16.67
N LYS A 52 0.24 7.56 -17.44
CA LYS A 52 1.30 8.59 -17.39
C LYS A 52 0.77 9.95 -17.84
N LEU A 53 0.05 10.00 -18.96
CA LEU A 53 -0.47 11.24 -19.54
C LEU A 53 -1.45 11.95 -18.59
N MET A 54 -2.30 11.19 -17.92
CA MET A 54 -3.24 11.68 -16.91
C MET A 54 -2.58 12.06 -15.57
N LYS A 55 -1.26 11.96 -15.44
CA LYS A 55 -0.50 12.21 -14.19
C LYS A 55 -0.97 11.36 -13.01
N THR A 56 -1.61 10.23 -13.28
CA THR A 56 -2.20 9.35 -12.27
C THR A 56 -1.18 8.86 -11.24
N PRO A 57 0.08 8.50 -11.60
CA PRO A 57 1.07 8.10 -10.60
C PRO A 57 1.37 9.20 -9.55
N LYS A 58 1.48 10.46 -9.98
CA LYS A 58 1.74 11.59 -9.07
C LYS A 58 0.52 11.89 -8.19
N GLN A 59 -0.67 11.87 -8.77
CA GLN A 59 -1.92 12.10 -8.03
C GLN A 59 -2.19 10.97 -7.03
N ASN A 60 -1.91 9.72 -7.40
CA ASN A 60 -2.07 8.56 -6.53
C ASN A 60 -1.06 8.59 -5.39
N ALA A 61 0.19 9.01 -5.61
CA ALA A 61 1.15 9.20 -4.53
C ALA A 61 0.65 10.20 -3.47
N ALA A 62 0.16 11.36 -3.90
CA ALA A 62 -0.42 12.35 -2.98
C ALA A 62 -1.70 11.85 -2.29
N SER A 63 -2.47 10.98 -2.95
CA SER A 63 -3.67 10.37 -2.36
C SER A 63 -3.30 9.31 -1.33
N ILE A 64 -2.28 8.50 -1.58
CA ILE A 64 -1.71 7.53 -0.65
C ILE A 64 -1.26 8.22 0.65
N GLU A 65 -0.54 9.33 0.55
CA GLU A 65 -0.13 10.11 1.73
C GLU A 65 -1.34 10.53 2.59
N LYS A 66 -2.42 11.00 1.94
CA LYS A 66 -3.67 11.37 2.63
C LYS A 66 -4.38 10.16 3.24
N THR A 67 -4.42 9.04 2.53
CA THR A 67 -5.03 7.79 3.03
C THR A 67 -4.28 7.29 4.26
N LEU A 68 -2.95 7.21 4.21
CA LEU A 68 -2.13 6.76 5.33
C LEU A 68 -2.24 7.69 6.53
N LYS A 69 -2.31 9.02 6.32
CA LYS A 69 -2.61 9.97 7.39
C LYS A 69 -3.98 9.69 8.01
N ARG A 70 -5.03 9.55 7.19
CA ARG A 70 -6.38 9.29 7.68
C ARG A 70 -6.48 7.97 8.44
N LEU A 71 -5.83 6.92 7.96
CA LEU A 71 -5.76 5.64 8.66
C LEU A 71 -5.18 5.80 10.06
N ARG A 72 -4.08 6.56 10.19
CA ARG A 72 -3.51 6.88 11.50
C ARG A 72 -4.51 7.62 12.40
N ASP A 73 -5.17 8.65 11.86
CA ASP A 73 -6.08 9.51 12.62
C ASP A 73 -7.34 8.77 13.13
N VAL A 74 -7.77 7.68 12.47
CA VAL A 74 -8.98 6.93 12.88
C VAL A 74 -8.69 5.71 13.77
N VAL A 75 -7.43 5.29 13.87
CA VAL A 75 -7.01 4.18 14.76
C VAL A 75 -6.32 4.66 16.04
N SER A 76 -6.06 5.96 16.14
CA SER A 76 -5.48 6.64 17.30
C SER A 76 -6.48 6.86 18.42
#